data_AF-A0AAE9ER37-F1
#
_entry.id   AF-A0AAE9ER37-F1
#
_cell.length_a   1.000
_cell.length_b   1.000
_cell.length_c   1.000
_cell.angle_alpha   90.00
_cell.angle_beta   90.00
_cell.angle_gamma   90.00
#
_symmetry.space_group_name_H-M   'P 1'
#
loop_
_entity.id
_entity.type
_entity.pdbx_description
1 polymer ?
#
loop_
_entity_poly.entity_id
_entity_poly.type
_entity_poly.pdbx_seq_one_letter_code
_entity_poly.pdbx_strand_id
1 'polypeptide(L)'
;MKFAILLAALCGVAVAQFGTDNCNQAQFLACNSKLGDFWRTDTTTAWKDLATLDRITQSLIVSSYTIDSWINVCNGFSAFYGCLGQAQIRNCLGTVGLVGSGLDLNTAYAYQGFIADWDFKCGVGFWTMYERKVLTTCVESTYVNYQKETAAALTSYQTAITQDPANACKYAQTLMNAWQNTYMKGPCRTVNPAQAGWIGCQSAREYSNAQFRHCKHTTTCASPSSVDAVTRVNAETGKTEYETLPFYEIVNDKAVISQAASWISE
;
A
#
# COMPACT_ATOMS: atom_id res chain seq x y z
N MET A 1 -66.43 26.51 20.57
CA MET A 1 -66.26 25.04 20.65
C MET A 1 -65.79 24.58 19.27
N LYS A 2 -64.50 24.26 19.09
CA LYS A 2 -63.97 22.90 18.81
C LYS A 2 -64.82 22.17 17.75
N PHE A 3 -64.33 21.87 16.55
CA PHE A 3 -63.32 20.83 16.30
C PHE A 3 -62.44 21.15 15.08
N ALA A 4 -61.12 21.06 15.29
CA ALA A 4 -60.11 21.05 14.23
C ALA A 4 -60.04 19.65 13.62
N ILE A 5 -60.01 19.60 12.28
CA ILE A 5 -59.80 18.37 11.50
C ILE A 5 -58.30 18.05 11.56
N LEU A 6 -57.94 17.00 12.29
CA LEU A 6 -56.61 16.39 12.28
C LEU A 6 -56.47 15.54 11.01
N LEU A 7 -55.87 16.11 9.97
CA LEU A 7 -55.25 15.35 8.89
C LEU A 7 -53.92 14.80 9.43
N ALA A 8 -53.94 13.57 9.93
CA ALA A 8 -52.73 12.80 10.18
C ALA A 8 -52.10 12.49 8.82
N ALA A 9 -51.11 13.29 8.43
CA ALA A 9 -50.19 12.93 7.36
C ALA A 9 -49.47 11.65 7.81
N LEU A 10 -49.90 10.51 7.25
CA LEU A 10 -49.12 9.29 7.17
C LEU A 10 -47.90 9.60 6.29
N CYS A 11 -46.94 10.33 6.84
CA CYS A 11 -45.55 10.20 6.44
C CYS A 11 -45.15 8.81 6.89
N GLY A 12 -45.46 7.82 6.04
CA GLY A 12 -44.78 6.54 6.07
C GLY A 12 -43.31 6.90 5.94
N VAL A 13 -42.60 6.88 7.08
CA VAL A 13 -41.15 6.87 7.09
C VAL A 13 -40.84 5.56 6.39
N ALA A 14 -40.58 5.65 5.09
CA ALA A 14 -39.77 4.64 4.43
C ALA A 14 -38.45 4.72 5.20
N VAL A 15 -38.35 3.92 6.26
CA VAL A 15 -37.05 3.48 6.75
C VAL A 15 -36.49 2.85 5.49
N ALA A 16 -35.59 3.57 4.82
CA ALA A 16 -34.73 2.92 3.86
C ALA A 16 -34.20 1.73 4.63
N GLN A 17 -34.60 0.52 4.25
CA GLN A 17 -33.84 -0.65 4.61
C GLN A 17 -32.45 -0.30 4.10
N PHE A 18 -31.56 0.11 5.01
CA PHE A 18 -30.14 -0.06 4.80
C PHE A 18 -30.06 -1.53 4.42
N GLY A 19 -29.86 -1.77 3.11
CA GLY A 19 -29.71 -3.10 2.59
C GLY A 19 -28.65 -3.81 3.41
N THR A 20 -28.69 -5.13 3.39
CA THR A 20 -27.76 -6.04 4.05
C THR A 20 -26.31 -5.87 3.54
N ASP A 21 -25.72 -4.68 3.72
CA ASP A 21 -24.37 -4.23 3.35
C ASP A 21 -23.37 -4.54 4.48
N ASN A 22 -23.57 -5.68 5.15
CA ASN A 22 -22.66 -6.15 6.20
C ASN A 22 -21.53 -6.97 5.57
N CYS A 23 -20.37 -6.97 6.20
CA CYS A 23 -19.29 -7.88 5.85
C CYS A 23 -19.79 -9.32 5.93
N ASN A 24 -19.65 -10.09 4.84
CA ASN A 24 -19.84 -11.53 4.87
C ASN A 24 -18.63 -12.18 5.55
N GLN A 25 -18.75 -12.35 6.87
CA GLN A 25 -17.65 -12.86 7.69
C GLN A 25 -17.18 -14.25 7.25
N ALA A 26 -18.08 -15.13 6.78
CA ALA A 26 -17.71 -16.46 6.32
C ALA A 26 -16.84 -16.40 5.06
N GLN A 27 -17.22 -15.56 4.09
CA GLN A 27 -16.41 -15.33 2.89
C GLN A 27 -15.07 -14.67 3.25
N PHE A 28 -15.08 -13.69 4.14
CA PHE A 28 -13.86 -13.02 4.60
C PHE A 28 -12.87 -14.01 5.21
N LEU A 29 -13.32 -14.85 6.15
CA LEU A 29 -12.48 -15.86 6.80
C LEU A 29 -11.96 -16.90 5.80
N ALA A 30 -12.80 -17.34 4.85
CA ALA A 30 -12.36 -18.27 3.81
C ALA A 30 -11.28 -17.66 2.90
N CYS A 31 -11.46 -16.40 2.49
CA CYS A 31 -10.46 -15.70 1.68
C CYS A 31 -9.17 -15.41 2.47
N ASN A 32 -9.28 -15.07 3.75
CA ASN A 32 -8.12 -14.89 4.61
C ASN A 32 -7.34 -16.20 4.84
N SER A 33 -8.04 -17.33 4.96
CA SER A 33 -7.40 -18.65 5.01
C SER A 33 -6.60 -18.93 3.75
N LYS A 34 -7.17 -18.67 2.57
CA LYS A 34 -6.46 -18.81 1.28
C LYS A 34 -5.24 -17.90 1.18
N LEU A 35 -5.31 -16.69 1.75
CA LEU A 35 -4.17 -15.79 1.85
C LEU A 35 -3.06 -16.39 2.73
N GLY A 36 -3.43 -16.97 3.87
CA GLY A 36 -2.50 -17.68 4.75
C GLY A 36 -1.83 -18.88 4.07
N ASP A 37 -2.60 -19.66 3.30
CA ASP A 37 -2.07 -20.77 2.49
C ASP A 37 -1.10 -20.27 1.42
N PHE A 38 -1.44 -19.17 0.74
CA PHE A 38 -0.60 -18.57 -0.31
C PHE A 38 0.73 -18.07 0.27
N TRP A 39 0.69 -17.29 1.35
CA TRP A 39 1.87 -16.76 2.01
C TRP A 39 2.57 -17.77 2.94
N ARG A 40 2.00 -18.95 3.13
CA ARG A 40 2.47 -20.00 4.02
C ARG A 40 2.72 -19.49 5.45
N THR A 41 1.77 -18.70 5.95
CA THR A 41 1.84 -18.04 7.24
C THR A 41 0.46 -17.97 7.90
N ASP A 42 0.43 -17.87 9.22
CA ASP A 42 -0.83 -17.70 9.95
C ASP A 42 -1.34 -16.26 9.81
N THR A 43 -2.47 -16.10 9.12
CA THR A 43 -3.14 -14.81 8.89
C THR A 43 -4.36 -14.61 9.80
N THR A 44 -4.64 -15.52 10.74
CA THR A 44 -5.88 -15.50 11.55
C THR A 44 -6.07 -14.22 12.35
N THR A 45 -4.97 -13.59 12.79
CA THR A 45 -4.98 -12.33 13.56
C THR A 45 -4.63 -11.11 12.71
N ALA A 46 -4.26 -11.28 11.43
CA ALA A 46 -3.78 -10.20 10.57
C ALA A 46 -4.78 -9.04 10.42
N TRP A 47 -6.09 -9.33 10.46
CA TRP A 47 -7.17 -8.34 10.33
C TRP A 47 -7.78 -7.91 11.66
N LYS A 48 -7.15 -8.28 12.78
CA LYS A 48 -7.50 -7.83 14.13
C LYS A 48 -6.37 -7.02 14.77
N ASP A 49 -5.13 -7.31 14.39
CA ASP A 49 -3.93 -6.62 14.82
C ASP A 49 -3.09 -6.22 13.60
N LEU A 50 -3.05 -4.92 13.31
CA LEU A 50 -2.33 -4.38 12.17
C LEU A 50 -0.83 -4.65 12.26
N ALA A 51 -0.27 -4.65 13.48
CA ALA A 51 1.15 -4.95 13.67
C ALA A 51 1.49 -6.38 13.26
N THR A 52 0.53 -7.31 13.41
CA THR A 52 0.70 -8.67 12.92
C THR A 52 0.67 -8.73 11.38
N LEU A 53 -0.25 -8.04 10.71
CA LEU A 53 -0.26 -7.99 9.25
C LEU A 53 1.02 -7.35 8.68
N ASP A 54 1.46 -6.23 9.26
CA ASP A 54 2.69 -5.56 8.86
C ASP A 54 3.91 -6.48 9.02
N ARG A 55 4.05 -7.15 10.18
CA ARG A 55 5.10 -8.15 10.43
C ARG A 55 5.06 -9.32 9.46
N ILE A 56 3.87 -9.81 9.09
CA ILE A 56 3.71 -10.85 8.05
C ILE A 56 4.24 -10.33 6.71
N THR A 57 3.82 -9.15 6.27
CA THR A 57 4.29 -8.61 4.98
C THR A 57 5.81 -8.36 4.97
N GLN A 58 6.38 -7.95 6.11
CA GLN A 58 7.82 -7.81 6.26
C GLN A 58 8.56 -9.15 6.21
N SER A 59 8.03 -10.20 6.86
CA SER A 59 8.68 -11.51 6.86
C SER A 59 8.67 -12.19 5.49
N LEU A 60 7.75 -11.80 4.61
CA LEU A 60 7.71 -12.24 3.22
C LEU A 60 8.78 -11.58 2.36
N ILE A 61 9.31 -10.42 2.79
CA ILE A 61 10.43 -9.72 2.14
C ILE A 61 11.74 -10.20 2.78
N VAL A 62 12.18 -11.40 2.38
CA VAL A 62 13.40 -12.06 2.86
C VAL A 62 14.69 -11.57 2.17
N SER A 63 15.83 -11.74 2.84
CA SER A 63 17.17 -11.69 2.24
C SER A 63 17.29 -12.80 1.18
N SER A 64 17.46 -12.54 -0.12
CA SER A 64 18.41 -11.67 -0.82
C SER A 64 17.85 -10.39 -1.45
N TYR A 65 16.73 -9.85 -0.95
CA TYR A 65 16.07 -8.64 -1.50
C TYR A 65 15.92 -8.69 -3.02
N THR A 66 15.13 -9.67 -3.43
CA THR A 66 14.74 -9.90 -4.82
C THR A 66 13.30 -9.45 -5.01
N ILE A 67 13.05 -8.82 -6.16
CA ILE A 67 11.72 -8.34 -6.56
C ILE A 67 10.61 -9.40 -6.44
N ASP A 68 10.97 -10.69 -6.57
CA ASP A 68 10.09 -11.84 -6.38
C ASP A 68 9.38 -11.85 -5.02
N SER A 69 10.08 -11.43 -3.96
CA SER A 69 9.50 -11.36 -2.61
C SER A 69 8.42 -10.28 -2.52
N TRP A 70 8.65 -9.13 -3.17
CA TRP A 70 7.66 -8.07 -3.28
C TRP A 70 6.45 -8.49 -4.14
N ILE A 71 6.73 -9.15 -5.27
CA ILE A 71 5.71 -9.75 -6.15
C ILE A 71 4.86 -10.75 -5.36
N ASN A 72 5.45 -11.56 -4.50
CA ASN A 72 4.73 -12.51 -3.66
C ASN A 72 3.73 -11.83 -2.71
N VAL A 73 4.10 -10.71 -2.08
CA VAL A 73 3.16 -9.93 -1.26
C VAL A 73 2.03 -9.39 -2.12
N CYS A 74 2.35 -8.78 -3.26
CA CYS A 74 1.36 -8.20 -4.16
C CYS A 74 0.39 -9.23 -4.75
N ASN A 75 0.89 -10.40 -5.14
CA ASN A 75 0.06 -11.49 -5.64
C ASN A 75 -0.85 -12.06 -4.55
N GLY A 76 -0.38 -12.14 -3.30
CA GLY A 76 -1.22 -12.54 -2.17
C GLY A 76 -2.37 -11.57 -1.94
N PHE A 77 -2.10 -10.27 -1.92
CA PHE A 77 -3.16 -9.26 -1.81
C PHE A 77 -4.13 -9.31 -2.99
N SER A 78 -3.62 -9.42 -4.23
CA SER A 78 -4.45 -9.56 -5.44
C SER A 78 -5.37 -10.78 -5.37
N ALA A 79 -4.84 -11.95 -4.96
CA ALA A 79 -5.62 -13.16 -4.78
C ALA A 79 -6.68 -13.02 -3.67
N PHE A 80 -6.33 -12.37 -2.56
CA PHE A 80 -7.25 -12.08 -1.46
C PHE A 80 -8.40 -11.17 -1.91
N TYR A 81 -8.10 -10.06 -2.58
CA TYR A 81 -9.11 -9.14 -3.12
C TYR A 81 -9.98 -9.80 -4.20
N GLY A 82 -9.38 -10.60 -5.08
CA GLY A 82 -10.11 -11.40 -6.07
C GLY A 82 -11.08 -12.39 -5.43
N CYS A 83 -10.69 -13.02 -4.31
CA CYS A 83 -11.56 -13.92 -3.55
C CYS A 83 -12.72 -13.20 -2.86
N LEU A 84 -12.48 -12.01 -2.28
CA LEU A 84 -13.52 -11.21 -1.64
C LEU A 84 -14.53 -10.64 -2.64
N GLY A 85 -14.04 -10.13 -3.77
CA GLY A 85 -14.83 -9.36 -4.71
C GLY A 85 -15.16 -7.95 -4.21
N GLN A 86 -15.47 -7.06 -5.16
CA GLN A 86 -15.63 -5.61 -4.96
C GLN A 86 -16.58 -5.25 -3.80
N ALA A 87 -17.73 -5.93 -3.70
CA ALA A 87 -18.71 -5.64 -2.66
C ALA A 87 -18.15 -5.92 -1.25
N GLN A 88 -17.47 -7.05 -1.05
CA GLN A 88 -16.93 -7.42 0.25
C GLN A 88 -15.66 -6.66 0.61
N ILE A 89 -14.87 -6.22 -0.38
CA ILE A 89 -13.76 -5.29 -0.12
C ILE A 89 -14.30 -4.03 0.56
N ARG A 90 -15.36 -3.41 0.01
CA ARG A 90 -15.96 -2.22 0.63
C ARG A 90 -16.56 -2.52 2.00
N ASN A 91 -17.30 -3.62 2.11
CA ASN A 91 -18.10 -3.93 3.30
C ASN A 91 -17.28 -4.52 4.46
N CYS A 92 -16.17 -5.20 4.19
CA CYS A 92 -15.30 -5.79 5.21
C CYS A 92 -14.06 -4.95 5.51
N LEU A 93 -13.42 -4.39 4.48
CA LEU A 93 -12.14 -3.69 4.65
C LEU A 93 -12.31 -2.19 4.75
N GLY A 94 -13.43 -1.62 4.29
CA GLY A 94 -13.72 -0.19 4.49
C GLY A 94 -13.83 0.18 5.97
N THR A 95 -13.65 1.46 6.29
CA THR A 95 -13.67 1.95 7.69
C THR A 95 -14.91 1.50 8.47
N VAL A 96 -16.09 1.57 7.85
CA VAL A 96 -17.35 1.13 8.49
C VAL A 96 -17.34 -0.38 8.77
N GLY A 97 -16.83 -1.18 7.83
CA GLY A 97 -16.71 -2.63 7.99
C GLY A 97 -15.74 -3.03 9.10
N LEU A 98 -14.56 -2.39 9.12
CA LEU A 98 -13.54 -2.61 10.13
C LEU A 98 -14.03 -2.20 11.53
N VAL A 99 -14.70 -1.05 11.66
CA VAL A 99 -15.33 -0.64 12.93
C VAL A 99 -16.45 -1.61 13.32
N GLY A 100 -17.27 -2.04 12.36
CA GLY A 100 -18.31 -3.04 12.56
C GLY A 100 -17.77 -4.41 13.01
N SER A 101 -16.51 -4.72 12.68
CA SER A 101 -15.81 -5.93 13.13
C SER A 101 -15.22 -5.82 14.55
N GLY A 102 -15.34 -4.65 15.20
CA GLY A 102 -14.91 -4.41 16.57
C GLY A 102 -13.60 -3.61 16.72
N LEU A 103 -13.04 -3.07 15.64
CA LEU A 103 -11.88 -2.18 15.70
C LEU A 103 -12.30 -0.76 16.09
N ASP A 104 -11.44 -0.05 16.82
CA ASP A 104 -11.64 1.39 17.01
C ASP A 104 -11.38 2.16 15.70
N LEU A 105 -11.89 3.38 15.64
CA LEU A 105 -11.83 4.20 14.44
C LEU A 105 -10.39 4.51 13.98
N ASN A 106 -9.46 4.73 14.91
CA ASN A 106 -8.07 5.02 14.56
C ASN A 106 -7.39 3.79 13.99
N THR A 107 -7.61 2.61 14.60
CA THR A 107 -7.12 1.34 14.06
C THR A 107 -7.72 1.04 12.69
N ALA A 108 -9.02 1.28 12.49
CA ALA A 108 -9.67 1.12 11.19
C ALA A 108 -9.07 2.02 10.11
N TYR A 109 -8.76 3.28 10.43
CA TYR A 109 -8.03 4.17 9.52
C TYR A 109 -6.59 3.72 9.27
N ALA A 110 -5.92 3.18 10.27
CA ALA A 110 -4.57 2.66 10.11
C ALA A 110 -4.53 1.47 9.15
N TYR A 111 -5.52 0.57 9.19
CA TYR A 111 -5.70 -0.50 8.21
C TYR A 111 -5.95 0.05 6.81
N GLN A 112 -6.80 1.06 6.66
CA GLN A 112 -7.05 1.72 5.38
C GLN A 112 -5.76 2.33 4.81
N GLY A 113 -4.97 3.00 5.65
CA GLY A 113 -3.69 3.55 5.25
C GLY A 113 -2.70 2.47 4.83
N PHE A 114 -2.60 1.38 5.59
CA PHE A 114 -1.72 0.27 5.26
C PHE A 114 -2.11 -0.40 3.93
N ILE A 115 -3.40 -0.62 3.69
CA ILE A 115 -3.90 -1.18 2.43
C ILE A 115 -3.60 -0.23 1.26
N ALA A 116 -3.83 1.08 1.43
CA ALA A 116 -3.56 2.07 0.38
C ALA A 116 -2.05 2.19 0.07
N ASP A 117 -1.20 2.10 1.09
CA ASP A 117 0.25 2.02 0.92
C ASP A 117 0.64 0.78 0.09
N TRP A 118 0.12 -0.39 0.43
CA TRP A 118 0.38 -1.61 -0.34
C TRP A 118 -0.21 -1.58 -1.76
N ASP A 119 -1.37 -0.95 -1.96
CA ASP A 119 -1.93 -0.72 -3.29
C ASP A 119 -0.97 0.10 -4.16
N PHE A 120 -0.37 1.17 -3.61
CA PHE A 120 0.67 1.92 -4.30
C PHE A 120 1.92 1.08 -4.56
N LYS A 121 2.43 0.39 -3.54
CA LYS A 121 3.63 -0.45 -3.64
C LYS A 121 3.49 -1.58 -4.65
N CYS A 122 2.28 -2.09 -4.86
CA CYS A 122 1.96 -3.13 -5.83
C CYS A 122 1.49 -2.61 -7.19
N GLY A 123 1.12 -1.34 -7.27
CA GLY A 123 0.75 -0.64 -8.49
C GLY A 123 1.86 0.24 -9.02
N VAL A 124 1.66 1.56 -8.97
CA VAL A 124 2.59 2.54 -9.55
C VAL A 124 3.98 2.48 -8.92
N GLY A 125 4.08 2.26 -7.61
CA GLY A 125 5.34 2.13 -6.90
C GLY A 125 6.16 0.94 -7.40
N PHE A 126 5.51 -0.20 -7.68
CA PHE A 126 6.17 -1.39 -8.21
C PHE A 126 6.93 -1.10 -9.49
N TRP A 127 6.29 -0.45 -10.47
CA TRP A 127 6.90 -0.12 -11.76
C TRP A 127 8.14 0.76 -11.61
N THR A 128 8.16 1.66 -10.63
CA THR A 128 9.32 2.53 -10.39
C THR A 128 10.53 1.81 -9.80
N MET A 129 10.35 0.62 -9.23
CA MET A 129 11.41 -0.18 -8.62
C MET A 129 11.83 -1.34 -9.52
N TYR A 130 10.84 -2.05 -10.08
CA TYR A 130 10.99 -3.32 -10.82
C TYR A 130 12.01 -3.22 -11.97
N GLU A 131 12.02 -2.10 -12.69
CA GLU A 131 12.92 -1.91 -13.84
C GLU A 131 14.39 -1.74 -13.44
N ARG A 132 14.70 -1.57 -12.15
CA ARG A 132 16.06 -1.29 -11.67
C ARG A 132 16.40 -2.17 -10.47
N LYS A 133 17.07 -3.30 -10.72
CA LYS A 133 17.44 -4.28 -9.68
C LYS A 133 18.12 -3.65 -8.46
N VAL A 134 19.08 -2.74 -8.69
CA VAL A 134 19.81 -2.07 -7.59
C VAL A 134 18.90 -1.15 -6.76
N LEU A 135 17.94 -0.47 -7.40
CA LEU A 135 16.94 0.34 -6.72
C LEU A 135 15.95 -0.53 -5.95
N THR A 136 15.47 -1.63 -6.55
CA THR A 136 14.63 -2.61 -5.86
C THR A 136 15.31 -3.10 -4.59
N THR A 137 16.53 -3.64 -4.69
CA THR A 137 17.26 -4.16 -3.54
C THR A 137 17.46 -3.11 -2.45
N CYS A 138 17.78 -1.87 -2.81
CA CYS A 138 17.97 -0.82 -1.80
C CYS A 138 16.63 -0.40 -1.15
N VAL A 139 15.53 -0.36 -1.90
CA VAL A 139 14.21 -0.02 -1.37
C VAL A 139 13.70 -1.13 -0.45
N GLU A 140 13.78 -2.39 -0.88
CA GLU A 140 13.43 -3.55 -0.05
C GLU A 140 14.27 -3.59 1.23
N SER A 141 15.57 -3.36 1.11
CA SER A 141 16.48 -3.25 2.25
C SER A 141 16.10 -2.10 3.17
N THR A 142 15.69 -0.95 2.63
CA THR A 142 15.21 0.18 3.44
C THR A 142 13.92 -0.20 4.17
N TYR A 143 12.94 -0.76 3.45
CA TYR A 143 11.68 -1.19 4.03
C TYR A 143 11.93 -2.16 5.18
N VAL A 144 12.73 -3.21 5.02
CA VAL A 144 12.96 -4.21 6.08
C VAL A 144 13.82 -3.67 7.24
N ASN A 145 14.90 -2.93 6.95
CA ASN A 145 15.89 -2.58 7.99
C ASN A 145 15.62 -1.26 8.71
N TYR A 146 14.81 -0.37 8.13
CA TYR A 146 14.49 0.94 8.70
C TYR A 146 13.05 1.04 9.22
N GLN A 147 12.47 -0.12 9.58
CA GLN A 147 11.13 -0.21 10.14
C GLN A 147 10.97 0.60 11.42
N LYS A 148 12.01 0.66 12.25
CA LYS A 148 11.97 1.41 13.50
C LYS A 148 11.76 2.91 13.22
N GLU A 149 12.45 3.45 12.23
CA GLU A 149 12.36 4.85 11.82
C GLU A 149 11.01 5.16 11.18
N THR A 150 10.55 4.33 10.23
CA THR A 150 9.26 4.53 9.57
C THR A 150 8.08 4.35 10.54
N ALA A 151 8.13 3.37 11.44
CA ALA A 151 7.12 3.15 12.47
C ALA A 151 7.10 4.26 13.53
N ALA A 152 8.26 4.80 13.92
CA ALA A 152 8.33 5.94 14.83
C ALA A 152 7.71 7.22 14.21
N ALA A 153 7.99 7.47 12.93
CA ALA A 153 7.36 8.56 12.18
C ALA A 153 5.84 8.36 12.08
N LEU A 154 5.39 7.14 11.81
CA LEU A 154 3.97 6.80 11.76
C LEU A 154 3.28 6.99 13.12
N THR A 155 3.90 6.54 14.21
CA THR A 155 3.39 6.70 15.57
C THR A 155 3.25 8.17 15.94
N SER A 156 4.24 8.99 15.55
CA SER A 156 4.23 10.45 15.77
C SER A 156 3.10 11.11 14.98
N TYR A 157 2.88 10.71 13.73
CA TYR A 157 1.76 11.16 12.91
C TYR A 157 0.41 10.79 13.55
N GLN A 158 0.20 9.53 13.90
CA GLN A 158 -1.03 9.03 14.52
C GLN A 158 -1.34 9.74 15.84
N THR A 159 -0.32 9.99 16.66
CA THR A 159 -0.45 10.76 17.91
C THR A 159 -0.90 12.20 17.62
N ALA A 160 -0.25 12.86 16.66
CA ALA A 160 -0.54 14.25 16.33
C ALA A 160 -1.96 14.46 15.78
N ILE A 161 -2.42 13.59 14.87
CA ILE A 161 -3.78 13.68 14.32
C ILE A 161 -4.87 13.35 15.33
N THR A 162 -4.55 12.55 16.35
CA THR A 162 -5.48 12.23 17.44
C THR A 162 -5.66 13.43 18.37
N GLN A 163 -4.58 14.18 18.61
CA GLN A 163 -4.59 15.37 19.46
C GLN A 163 -5.12 16.61 18.73
N ASP A 164 -4.81 16.77 17.45
CA ASP A 164 -5.14 17.94 16.64
C ASP A 164 -5.52 17.53 15.19
N PRO A 165 -6.73 16.99 14.98
CA PRO A 165 -7.17 16.58 13.65
C PRO A 165 -7.33 17.75 12.67
N ALA A 166 -7.47 18.99 13.14
CA ALA A 166 -7.61 20.17 12.28
C ALA A 166 -6.34 20.46 11.47
N ASN A 167 -5.17 20.06 11.98
CA ASN A 167 -3.88 20.19 11.31
C ASN A 167 -3.41 18.89 10.63
N ALA A 168 -4.34 17.95 10.35
CA ALA A 168 -4.01 16.64 9.79
C ALA A 168 -3.12 16.70 8.53
N CYS A 169 -3.35 17.64 7.61
CA CYS A 169 -2.54 17.74 6.39
C CYS A 169 -1.10 18.18 6.65
N LYS A 170 -0.87 19.01 7.68
CA LYS A 170 0.48 19.38 8.13
C LYS A 170 1.21 18.17 8.71
N TYR A 171 0.51 17.36 9.50
CA TYR A 171 1.08 16.14 10.07
C TYR A 171 1.31 15.08 8.99
N ALA A 172 0.42 14.97 8.00
CA ALA A 172 0.61 14.11 6.83
C ALA A 172 1.86 14.50 6.03
N GLN A 173 2.07 15.80 5.74
CA GLN A 173 3.31 16.26 5.11
C GLN A 173 4.55 15.94 5.96
N THR A 174 4.43 16.01 7.29
CA THR A 174 5.52 15.65 8.21
C THR A 174 5.87 14.16 8.10
N LEU A 175 4.85 13.28 8.04
CA LEU A 175 5.04 11.84 7.80
C LEU A 175 5.72 11.58 6.46
N MET A 176 5.23 12.22 5.39
CA MET A 176 5.80 12.12 4.04
C MET A 176 7.27 12.53 4.01
N ASN A 177 7.62 13.66 4.63
CA ASN A 177 8.99 14.13 4.71
C ASN A 177 9.87 13.17 5.53
N ALA A 178 9.34 12.57 6.59
CA ALA A 178 10.08 11.61 7.41
C ALA A 178 10.42 10.34 6.60
N TRP A 179 9.43 9.74 5.93
CA TRP A 179 9.67 8.54 5.11
C TRP A 179 10.54 8.84 3.90
N GLN A 180 10.35 9.98 3.24
CA GLN A 180 11.24 10.46 2.18
C GLN A 180 12.70 10.50 2.67
N ASN A 181 12.95 11.12 3.82
CA ASN A 181 14.29 11.22 4.39
C ASN A 181 14.88 9.86 4.74
N THR A 182 14.09 8.94 5.31
CA THR A 182 14.55 7.58 5.62
C THR A 182 15.02 6.87 4.35
N TYR A 183 14.24 6.93 3.27
CA TYR A 183 14.59 6.28 2.01
C TYR A 183 15.77 6.96 1.30
N MET A 184 15.90 8.29 1.39
CA MET A 184 17.05 9.01 0.84
C MET A 184 18.36 8.69 1.57
N LYS A 185 18.32 8.46 2.89
CA LYS A 185 19.50 8.29 3.75
C LYS A 185 19.87 6.84 4.03
N GLY A 186 18.93 5.92 3.81
CA GLY A 186 19.13 4.49 3.96
C GLY A 186 20.01 3.88 2.86
N PRO A 187 19.86 2.57 2.59
CA PRO A 187 20.60 1.84 1.56
C PRO A 187 20.58 2.49 0.18
N CYS A 188 19.53 3.23 -0.16
CA CYS A 188 19.40 3.88 -1.46
C CYS A 188 20.23 5.14 -1.65
N ARG A 189 20.92 5.64 -0.61
CA ARG A 189 21.67 6.91 -0.67
C ARG A 189 22.72 6.98 -1.78
N THR A 190 23.31 5.84 -2.15
CA THR A 190 24.34 5.72 -3.19
C THR A 190 23.82 5.19 -4.52
N VAL A 191 22.52 4.90 -4.62
CA VAL A 191 21.91 4.27 -5.81
C VAL A 191 21.14 5.32 -6.59
N ASN A 192 20.00 5.75 -6.04
CA ASN A 192 19.20 6.84 -6.57
C ASN A 192 18.36 7.41 -5.41
N PRO A 193 18.94 8.29 -4.58
CA PRO A 193 18.25 8.81 -3.40
C PRO A 193 16.99 9.58 -3.76
N ALA A 194 16.96 10.29 -4.89
CA ALA A 194 15.79 11.05 -5.33
C ALA A 194 14.59 10.13 -5.61
N GLN A 195 14.80 9.07 -6.39
CA GLN A 195 13.75 8.09 -6.70
C GLN A 195 13.30 7.34 -5.45
N ALA A 196 14.23 6.86 -4.62
CA ALA A 196 13.90 6.18 -3.38
C ALA A 196 13.14 7.09 -2.40
N GLY A 197 13.56 8.35 -2.27
CA GLY A 197 12.88 9.36 -1.47
C GLY A 197 11.44 9.60 -1.94
N TRP A 198 11.23 9.69 -3.27
CA TRP A 198 9.89 9.81 -3.83
C TRP A 198 9.02 8.58 -3.51
N ILE A 199 9.57 7.36 -3.62
CA ILE A 199 8.84 6.12 -3.26
C ILE A 199 8.41 6.16 -1.80
N GLY A 200 9.33 6.47 -0.87
CA GLY A 200 9.01 6.59 0.55
C GLY A 200 7.97 7.68 0.83
N CYS A 201 8.06 8.81 0.13
CA CYS A 201 7.09 9.89 0.25
C CYS A 201 5.68 9.48 -0.22
N GLN A 202 5.56 8.86 -1.41
CA GLN A 202 4.27 8.45 -1.96
C GLN A 202 3.62 7.35 -1.12
N SER A 203 4.42 6.41 -0.62
CA SER A 203 4.00 5.38 0.34
C SER A 203 3.32 6.01 1.59
N ALA A 204 3.97 7.00 2.21
CA ALA A 204 3.39 7.78 3.32
C ALA A 204 2.16 8.63 2.91
N ARG A 205 2.15 9.12 1.67
CA ARG A 205 1.06 9.91 1.11
C ARG A 205 -0.21 9.09 0.94
N GLU A 206 -0.11 7.89 0.37
CA GLU A 206 -1.26 7.00 0.21
C GLU A 206 -1.78 6.53 1.58
N TYR A 207 -0.87 6.23 2.52
CA TYR A 207 -1.25 5.91 3.89
C TYR A 207 -2.11 7.01 4.54
N SER A 208 -1.58 8.24 4.57
CA SER A 208 -2.24 9.36 5.26
C SER A 208 -3.50 9.87 4.53
N ASN A 209 -3.51 9.82 3.20
CA ASN A 209 -4.68 10.24 2.42
C ASN A 209 -5.84 9.25 2.50
N ALA A 210 -5.60 7.98 2.82
CA ALA A 210 -6.66 7.02 3.09
C ALA A 210 -7.57 7.48 4.25
N GLN A 211 -6.98 8.13 5.26
CA GLN A 211 -7.68 8.72 6.40
C GLN A 211 -8.18 10.15 6.10
N PHE A 212 -7.32 11.01 5.55
CA PHE A 212 -7.66 12.42 5.29
C PHE A 212 -7.57 12.75 3.81
N ARG A 213 -8.55 12.27 3.02
CA ARG A 213 -8.57 12.43 1.56
C ARG A 213 -8.43 13.87 1.07
N HIS A 214 -8.91 14.84 1.85
CA HIS A 214 -8.80 16.27 1.52
C HIS A 214 -7.35 16.78 1.51
N CYS A 215 -6.42 16.10 2.20
CA CYS A 215 -5.00 16.45 2.21
C CYS A 215 -4.27 16.15 0.90
N LYS A 216 -4.89 15.40 -0.02
CA LYS A 216 -4.30 15.06 -1.33
C LYS A 216 -3.94 16.29 -2.17
N HIS A 217 -4.65 17.40 -1.97
CA HIS A 217 -4.46 18.66 -2.71
C HIS A 217 -3.43 19.59 -2.08
N THR A 218 -3.03 19.35 -0.83
CA THR A 218 -2.12 20.23 -0.08
C THR A 218 -0.78 19.57 0.21
N THR A 219 -0.75 18.23 0.24
CA THR A 219 0.45 17.45 0.47
C THR A 219 1.19 17.18 -0.84
N THR A 220 2.52 17.25 -0.79
CA THR A 220 3.37 17.10 -1.96
C THR A 220 4.54 16.17 -1.68
N CYS A 221 4.94 15.44 -2.71
CA CYS A 221 6.16 14.66 -2.74
C CYS A 221 7.06 15.24 -3.82
N ALA A 222 8.32 15.50 -3.48
CA ALA A 222 9.28 15.98 -4.46
C ALA A 222 9.44 14.93 -5.57
N SER A 223 9.06 15.27 -6.80
CA SER A 223 9.31 14.41 -7.95
C SER A 223 10.82 14.24 -8.14
N PRO A 224 11.31 13.04 -8.47
CA PRO A 224 12.70 12.88 -8.86
C PRO A 224 12.96 13.74 -10.09
N SER A 225 14.03 14.55 -10.07
CA SER A 225 14.41 15.47 -11.15
C SER A 225 14.97 14.75 -12.37
N SER A 226 15.33 13.47 -12.23
CA SER A 226 15.59 12.54 -13.32
C SER A 226 14.88 11.21 -13.04
N VAL A 227 13.95 10.84 -13.92
CA VAL A 227 13.84 9.42 -14.26
C VAL A 227 15.15 9.14 -14.99
N ASP A 228 16.17 8.64 -14.30
CA ASP A 228 17.34 8.11 -15.01
C ASP A 228 16.79 7.09 -16.00
N ALA A 229 16.73 7.44 -17.29
CA ALA A 229 16.34 6.47 -18.28
C ALA A 229 17.30 5.28 -18.10
N VAL A 230 16.79 4.06 -18.26
CA VAL A 230 17.59 2.83 -18.15
C VAL A 230 18.49 2.74 -19.38
N THR A 231 19.34 3.75 -19.52
CA THR A 231 20.09 4.12 -20.70
C THR A 231 21.53 4.33 -20.32
N ARG A 232 22.45 3.69 -21.03
CA ARG A 232 23.88 3.97 -20.97
C ARG A 232 24.36 4.43 -22.33
N VAL A 233 25.42 5.23 -22.39
CA VAL A 233 26.15 5.42 -23.65
C VAL A 233 27.19 4.31 -23.73
N ASN A 234 27.10 3.45 -24.73
CA ASN A 234 28.11 2.44 -24.98
C ASN A 234 29.43 3.14 -25.37
N ALA A 235 30.50 2.87 -24.61
CA ALA A 235 31.79 3.52 -24.79
C ALA A 235 32.49 3.16 -26.12
N GLU A 236 32.14 2.02 -26.71
CA GLU A 236 32.71 1.50 -27.96
C GLU A 236 31.92 1.99 -29.19
N THR A 237 30.59 2.06 -29.10
CA THR A 237 29.73 2.43 -30.23
C THR A 237 29.24 3.88 -30.19
N GLY A 238 29.37 4.55 -29.04
CA GLY A 238 28.85 5.90 -28.82
C GLY A 238 27.32 6.00 -28.81
N LYS A 239 26.60 4.88 -28.88
CA LYS A 239 25.14 4.83 -28.94
C LYS A 239 24.52 4.77 -27.56
N THR A 240 23.34 5.36 -27.42
CA THR A 240 22.47 5.14 -26.27
C THR A 240 21.93 3.71 -26.34
N GLU A 241 22.19 2.95 -25.29
CA GLU A 241 21.69 1.59 -25.10
C GLU A 241 20.68 1.55 -23.97
N TYR A 242 19.61 0.81 -24.17
CA TYR A 242 18.56 0.56 -23.19
C TYR A 242 18.74 -0.82 -22.58
N GLU A 243 18.55 -0.97 -21.27
CA GLU A 243 18.50 -2.31 -20.67
C GLU A 243 17.14 -2.96 -21.01
N THR A 244 17.19 -4.04 -21.78
CA THR A 244 16.04 -4.95 -21.93
C THR A 244 15.81 -5.71 -20.64
N LEU A 245 14.54 -5.86 -20.31
CA LEU A 245 14.12 -6.64 -19.16
C LEU A 245 14.35 -8.13 -19.43
N PRO A 246 14.63 -8.94 -18.40
CA PRO A 246 14.56 -10.38 -18.52
C PRO A 246 13.10 -10.78 -18.80
N PHE A 247 12.89 -11.66 -19.79
CA PHE A 247 11.57 -12.21 -20.09
C PHE A 247 11.33 -13.44 -19.22
N TYR A 248 10.24 -13.46 -18.46
CA TYR A 248 9.87 -14.58 -17.62
C TYR A 248 8.75 -15.40 -18.27
N GLU A 249 8.86 -16.72 -18.18
CA GLU A 249 7.79 -17.65 -18.54
C GLU A 249 7.29 -18.37 -17.29
N ILE A 250 5.99 -18.63 -17.21
CA ILE A 250 5.40 -19.43 -16.13
C ILE A 250 5.53 -20.90 -16.51
N VAL A 251 6.36 -21.64 -15.77
CA VAL A 251 6.54 -23.09 -15.93
C VAL A 251 6.19 -23.76 -14.60
N ASN A 252 5.15 -24.59 -14.58
CA ASN A 252 4.67 -25.30 -13.38
C ASN A 252 4.42 -24.36 -12.19
N ASP A 253 3.65 -23.29 -12.41
CA ASP A 253 3.31 -22.27 -11.39
C ASP A 253 4.52 -21.55 -10.79
N LYS A 254 5.67 -21.55 -11.49
CA LYS A 254 6.87 -20.81 -11.10
C LYS A 254 7.32 -19.93 -12.25
N ALA A 255 7.69 -18.69 -11.94
CA ALA A 255 8.34 -17.81 -12.91
C ALA A 255 9.78 -18.29 -13.15
N VAL A 256 10.13 -18.55 -14.41
CA VAL A 256 11.47 -18.95 -14.84
C VAL A 256 11.99 -17.92 -15.82
N ILE A 257 13.24 -17.50 -15.67
CA ILE A 257 13.90 -16.56 -16.60
C ILE A 257 14.10 -17.28 -17.95
N SER A 258 13.35 -16.86 -18.97
CA SER A 258 13.44 -17.38 -20.34
C SER A 258 14.40 -16.57 -21.21
N GLN A 259 14.56 -15.27 -20.92
CA GLN A 259 15.60 -14.42 -21.48
C GLN A 259 16.21 -13.57 -20.36
N ALA A 260 17.53 -13.49 -20.30
CA ALA A 260 18.22 -12.63 -19.35
C ALA A 260 18.12 -11.16 -19.80
N ALA A 261 18.27 -10.23 -18.85
CA ALA A 261 18.41 -8.82 -19.16
C ALA A 261 19.62 -8.61 -20.09
N SER A 262 19.46 -7.79 -21.11
CA SER A 262 20.53 -7.48 -22.07
C SER A 262 20.50 -6.01 -22.49
N TRP A 263 21.62 -5.42 -22.86
CA TRP A 263 21.63 -4.04 -23.36
C TRP A 263 21.36 -4.03 -24.86
N ILE A 264 20.37 -3.27 -25.31
CA ILE A 264 20.06 -3.07 -26.74
C ILE A 264 20.37 -1.63 -27.14
N SER A 265 21.06 -1.47 -28.27
CA SER A 265 21.33 -0.17 -28.87
C SER A 265 20.23 0.22 -29.87
N GLU A 266 19.92 1.52 -30.00
CA GLU A 266 19.24 2.06 -31.19
C GLU A 266 20.00 1.80 -32.50
#